data_AF-A0A9P0PYN1-F1
#
_entry.id   AF-A0A9P0PYN1-F1
#
_cell.length_a   1.000
_cell.length_b   1.000
_cell.length_c   1.000
_cell.angle_alpha   90.00
_cell.angle_beta   90.00
_cell.angle_gamma   90.00
#
_symmetry.space_group_name_H-M   'P 1'
#
loop_
_entity.id
_entity.type
_entity.pdbx_description
1 polymer ?
#
loop_
_entity_poly.entity_id
_entity_poly.type
_entity_poly.pdbx_seq_one_letter_code
_entity_poly.pdbx_strand_id
1 'polypeptide(L)'
;MDVRIDNVKLQQVHSLKYLEAILEPNGRNEIEFSERIGKANNLYYTMSKGFINKKEMSKETKITIYRPILTWMRILDSIATTKK
;
A
#
# COMPACT_ATOMS: atom_id res chain seq x y z
N MET A 1 -22.10 -1.25 -17.70
CA MET A 1 -22.53 -0.14 -18.57
C MET A 1 -21.61 -0.14 -19.76
N ASP A 2 -22.14 -0.14 -20.99
CA ASP A 2 -21.34 -0.27 -22.22
C ASP A 2 -21.09 1.13 -22.79
N VAL A 3 -19.85 1.62 -22.69
CA VAL A 3 -19.49 2.96 -23.19
C VAL A 3 -19.06 2.84 -24.66
N ARG A 4 -19.71 3.63 -25.53
CA ARG A 4 -19.44 3.68 -26.96
C ARG A 4 -19.10 5.10 -27.39
N ILE A 5 -18.06 5.26 -28.20
CA ILE A 5 -17.71 6.52 -28.87
C ILE A 5 -17.68 6.22 -30.37
N ASP A 6 -18.41 6.98 -31.18
CA ASP A 6 -18.46 6.82 -32.65
C ASP A 6 -18.68 5.37 -33.12
N ASN A 7 -19.62 4.66 -32.47
CA ASN A 7 -19.93 3.24 -32.69
C ASN A 7 -18.81 2.24 -32.32
N VAL A 8 -17.69 2.68 -31.77
CA VAL A 8 -16.64 1.83 -31.21
C VAL A 8 -16.91 1.55 -29.74
N LYS A 9 -16.99 0.27 -29.37
CA LYS A 9 -17.12 -0.17 -27.98
C LYS A 9 -15.78 -0.02 -27.27
N LEU A 10 -15.74 0.79 -26.21
CA LEU A 10 -14.55 0.96 -25.39
C LEU A 10 -14.39 -0.22 -24.43
N GLN A 11 -13.19 -0.81 -24.43
CA GLN A 11 -12.84 -1.86 -23.48
C GLN A 11 -12.88 -1.29 -22.05
N GLN A 12 -13.70 -1.92 -21.20
CA GLN A 12 -13.74 -1.60 -19.79
C GLN A 12 -12.62 -2.36 -19.08
N VAL A 13 -11.75 -1.64 -18.37
CA VAL A 13 -10.67 -2.22 -17.55
C VAL A 13 -11.13 -2.36 -16.11
N HIS A 14 -10.76 -3.49 -15.48
CA HIS A 14 -11.20 -3.82 -14.12
C HIS A 14 -10.41 -3.08 -13.03
N SER A 15 -9.20 -2.62 -13.32
CA SER A 15 -8.44 -1.71 -12.46
C SER A 15 -7.42 -0.97 -13.33
N LEU A 16 -7.14 0.28 -12.98
CA LEU A 16 -6.17 1.11 -13.69
C LEU A 16 -5.09 1.57 -12.73
N LYS A 17 -3.83 1.22 -13.02
CA LYS A 17 -2.69 1.75 -12.28
C LYS A 17 -2.22 3.05 -12.93
N TYR A 18 -2.28 4.15 -12.20
CA TYR A 18 -1.87 5.47 -12.67
C TYR A 18 -1.16 6.24 -11.56
N LEU A 19 0.05 6.77 -11.84
CA LEU A 19 0.87 7.51 -10.86
C LEU A 19 0.97 6.80 -9.49
N GLU A 20 1.21 5.48 -9.52
CA GLU A 20 1.29 4.60 -8.35
C GLU A 20 -0.02 4.40 -7.55
N ALA A 21 -1.12 5.03 -7.94
CA ALA A 21 -2.45 4.75 -7.43
C ALA A 21 -3.12 3.62 -8.25
N ILE A 22 -4.00 2.86 -7.61
CA ILE A 22 -4.82 1.84 -8.27
C ILE A 22 -6.26 2.28 -8.19
N LEU A 23 -6.81 2.63 -9.35
CA LEU A 23 -8.18 3.08 -9.50
C LEU A 23 -9.08 1.88 -9.73
N GLU A 24 -10.00 1.64 -8.80
CA GLU A 24 -11.04 0.63 -8.96
C GLU A 24 -12.30 1.22 -9.62
N PRO A 25 -13.02 0.46 -10.46
CA PRO A 25 -14.22 0.92 -11.18
C PRO A 25 -15.34 1.43 -10.28
N ASN A 26 -15.37 0.98 -9.02
CA ASN A 26 -16.35 1.31 -8.01
C ASN A 26 -15.88 2.45 -7.09
N GLY A 27 -14.73 3.09 -7.39
CA GLY A 27 -14.13 4.13 -6.56
C GLY A 27 -13.59 3.63 -5.22
N ARG A 28 -13.50 2.31 -5.02
CA ARG A 28 -12.85 1.73 -3.84
C ARG A 28 -11.33 1.74 -4.03
N ASN A 29 -10.64 1.64 -2.90
CA ASN A 29 -9.17 1.64 -2.83
C ASN A 29 -8.66 0.42 -2.05
N GLU A 30 -9.46 -0.63 -1.95
CA GLU A 30 -9.14 -1.85 -1.19
C GLU A 30 -7.96 -2.59 -1.81
N ILE A 31 -7.90 -2.64 -3.15
CA ILE A 31 -6.78 -3.25 -3.88
C ILE A 31 -5.50 -2.43 -3.66
N GLU A 32 -5.58 -1.10 -3.79
CA GLU A 32 -4.43 -0.21 -3.58
C GLU A 32 -3.88 -0.34 -2.15
N PHE A 33 -4.77 -0.35 -1.17
CA PHE A 33 -4.42 -0.46 0.23
C PHE A 33 -3.74 -1.79 0.54
N SER A 34 -4.30 -2.90 0.05
CA SER A 34 -3.73 -4.23 0.20
C SER A 34 -2.33 -4.32 -0.43
N GLU A 35 -2.13 -3.77 -1.62
CA GLU A 35 -0.80 -3.73 -2.26
C GLU A 35 0.21 -2.90 -1.46
N ARG A 36 -0.19 -1.72 -0.98
CA ARG A 36 0.69 -0.84 -0.18
C ARG A 36 1.08 -1.51 1.13
N ILE A 37 0.15 -2.22 1.77
CA ILE A 37 0.42 -3.04 2.97
C ILE A 37 1.44 -4.14 2.64
N GLY A 38 1.21 -4.89 1.57
CA GLY A 38 2.13 -5.95 1.14
C GLY A 38 3.54 -5.42 0.94
N LYS A 39 3.69 -4.26 0.30
CA LYS A 39 4.99 -3.59 0.10
C LYS A 39 5.62 -3.15 1.43
N ALA A 40 4.85 -2.55 2.34
CA ALA A 40 5.33 -2.12 3.66
C ALA A 40 5.80 -3.32 4.51
N ASN A 41 5.04 -4.43 4.50
CA ASN A 41 5.41 -5.66 5.17
C ASN A 41 6.71 -6.26 4.60
N ASN A 42 6.81 -6.35 3.27
CA ASN A 42 8.02 -6.86 2.62
C ASN A 42 9.25 -6.00 2.93
N LEU A 43 9.08 -4.67 2.96
CA LEU A 43 10.14 -3.74 3.35
C LEU A 43 10.56 -3.98 4.81
N TYR A 44 9.61 -4.09 5.74
CA TYR A 44 9.88 -4.40 7.14
C TYR A 44 10.67 -5.71 7.29
N TYR A 45 10.23 -6.79 6.64
CA TYR A 45 10.91 -8.09 6.70
C TYR A 45 12.31 -8.06 6.09
N THR A 46 12.49 -7.31 5.01
CA THR A 46 13.81 -7.17 4.36
C THR A 46 14.77 -6.39 5.25
N MET A 47 14.32 -5.26 5.79
CA MET A 47 15.15 -4.41 6.64
C MET A 47 15.47 -5.08 7.98
N SER A 48 14.51 -5.78 8.59
CA SER A 48 14.72 -6.53 9.84
C SER A 48 15.80 -7.61 9.69
N LYS A 49 15.78 -8.37 8.59
CA LYS A 49 16.76 -9.45 8.36
C LYS A 49 18.21 -8.97 8.19
N GLY A 50 18.44 -7.84 7.50
CA GLY A 50 19.79 -7.45 7.08
C GLY A 50 20.36 -6.20 7.76
N PHE A 51 19.53 -5.20 8.03
CA PHE A 51 19.99 -3.88 8.44
C PHE A 51 19.66 -3.61 9.91
N ILE A 52 18.42 -3.90 10.32
CA ILE A 52 17.89 -3.45 11.61
C ILE A 52 18.34 -4.32 12.78
N ASN A 53 18.55 -5.61 12.55
CA ASN A 53 19.03 -6.53 13.59
C ASN A 53 20.54 -6.45 13.85
N LYS A 54 21.28 -5.63 13.10
CA LYS A 54 22.71 -5.44 13.32
C LYS A 54 22.97 -4.80 14.69
N LYS A 55 23.99 -5.31 15.39
CA LYS A 55 24.48 -4.76 16.67
C LYS A 55 25.15 -3.39 16.49
N GLU A 56 25.67 -3.12 15.29
CA GLU A 56 26.38 -1.88 14.92
C GLU A 56 25.48 -0.64 14.89
N MET A 57 24.17 -0.81 14.79
CA MET A 57 23.24 0.32 14.75
C MET A 57 22.76 0.73 16.15
N SER A 58 22.75 2.03 16.40
CA SER A 58 22.19 2.61 17.62
C SER A 58 20.68 2.40 17.71
N LYS A 59 20.16 2.42 18.93
CA LYS A 59 18.72 2.25 19.20
C LYS A 59 17.91 3.40 18.58
N GLU A 60 18.46 4.59 18.59
CA GLU A 60 17.91 5.83 18.06
C GLU A 60 17.72 5.74 16.54
N THR A 61 18.74 5.22 15.84
CA THR A 61 18.67 4.99 14.40
C THR A 61 17.63 3.92 14.07
N LYS A 62 17.57 2.82 14.85
CA LYS A 62 16.54 1.78 14.68
C LYS A 62 15.13 2.34 14.82
N ILE A 63 14.88 3.16 15.84
CA ILE A 63 13.56 3.79 16.07
C ILE A 63 13.22 4.74 14.92
N THR A 64 14.18 5.52 14.44
CA THR A 64 13.98 6.47 13.33
C THR A 64 13.56 5.74 12.05
N ILE A 65 14.19 4.59 11.77
CA ILE A 65 13.85 3.74 10.62
C ILE A 65 12.49 3.06 10.79
N TYR A 66 12.15 2.59 12.00
CA TYR A 66 10.87 1.93 12.25
C TYR A 66 9.68 2.89 12.28
N ARG A 67 9.88 4.15 12.67
CA ARG A 67 8.79 5.11 12.90
C ARG A 67 7.85 5.24 11.69
N PRO A 68 8.33 5.45 10.43
CA PRO A 68 7.45 5.50 9.28
C PRO A 68 6.64 4.22 9.10
N ILE A 69 7.29 3.05 9.19
CA ILE A 69 6.66 1.74 8.98
C ILE A 69 5.55 1.48 10.02
N LEU A 70 5.83 1.77 11.29
CA LEU A 70 4.88 1.62 12.38
C LEU A 70 3.73 2.62 12.29
N THR A 71 4.00 3.86 11.89
CA THR A 71 2.98 4.87 11.64
C THR A 71 2.03 4.42 10.54
N TRP A 72 2.56 3.88 9.44
CA TRP A 72 1.74 3.29 8.38
C TRP A 72 0.90 2.14 8.92
N MET A 73 1.50 1.12 9.55
CA MET A 73 0.74 -0.01 10.14
C MET A 73 -0.40 0.45 11.06
N ARG A 74 -0.14 1.40 11.96
CA ARG A 74 -1.14 1.91 12.92
C ARG A 74 -2.27 2.68 12.24
N ILE A 75 -1.98 3.46 11.20
CA ILE A 75 -3.02 4.12 10.40
C ILE A 75 -3.93 3.07 9.75
N LEU A 76 -3.36 1.97 9.27
CA LEU A 76 -4.10 0.90 8.62
C LEU A 76 -5.02 0.16 9.62
N ASP A 77 -4.54 -0.13 10.82
CA ASP A 77 -5.35 -0.71 11.91
C ASP A 77 -6.53 0.19 12.30
N SER A 78 -6.31 1.51 12.34
CA SER A 78 -7.35 2.50 12.60
C SER A 78 -8.42 2.49 11.49
N ILE A 79 -8.03 2.36 10.23
CA ILE A 79 -8.98 2.33 9.10
C ILE A 79 -9.76 1.01 9.09
N ALA A 80 -9.11 -0.11 9.39
CA ALA A 80 -9.74 -1.43 9.47
C ALA A 80 -10.77 -1.52 10.61
N THR A 81 -10.48 -0.91 11.76
CA THR A 81 -11.40 -0.86 12.91
C THR A 81 -12.55 0.12 12.73
N THR A 82 -12.39 1.17 11.93
CA THR A 82 -13.46 2.15 11.65
C THR A 82 -14.48 1.64 10.62
N LYS A 83 -14.12 0.62 9.81
CA LYS A 83 -15.02 -0.02 8.83
C LYS A 83 -15.91 -1.14 9.42
N LYS A 84 -15.89 -1.37 10.74
CA LYS A 84 -16.67 -2.41 11.42
C LYS A 84 -17.79 -1.79 12.25
#